data_AF-A0A2M7EF72-F1
#
_entry.id   AF-A0A2M7EF72-F1
#
_cell.length_a   1.000
_cell.length_b   1.000
_cell.length_c   1.000
_cell.angle_alpha   90.00
_cell.angle_beta   90.00
_cell.angle_gamma   90.00
#
_symmetry.space_group_name_H-M   'P 1'
#
loop_
_entity.id
_entity.type
_entity.pdbx_description
1 polymer ?
#
loop_
_entity_poly.entity_id
_entity_poly.type
_entity_poly.pdbx_seq_one_letter_code
_entity_poly.pdbx_strand_id
1 'polypeptide(L)'
;FFKEAVTLYKRSKYEDVLKWAEYELALKRTDTSHDFLAYLAEQMIELNKIKNEEIKGFLEWLEREIGSGIDELTNKTAIKEYHEHDFNYFLEVLKKNKNKISLDPSDRKKQELLEKHFSKSMTVLQPLKEKIKATDKLIDQIVYKLYGLNDEEIVVVEGRK
;
A
#
# COMPACT_ATOMS: atom_id res chain seq x y z
N PHE A 1 27.40 -3.35 0.81
CA PHE A 1 27.75 -4.78 0.85
C PHE A 1 26.61 -5.71 0.42
N PHE A 2 25.38 -5.22 0.17
CA PHE A 2 24.21 -6.05 -0.18
C PHE A 2 23.61 -5.75 -1.59
N LYS A 3 24.44 -5.34 -2.57
CA LYS A 3 23.97 -4.92 -3.92
C LYS A 3 23.17 -6.00 -4.65
N GLU A 4 23.51 -7.27 -4.42
CA GLU A 4 22.78 -8.41 -4.96
C GLU A 4 21.36 -8.48 -4.41
N ALA A 5 21.20 -8.39 -3.08
CA ALA A 5 19.90 -8.36 -2.42
C ALA A 5 19.01 -7.21 -2.94
N VAL A 6 19.58 -6.02 -3.13
CA VAL A 6 18.86 -4.88 -3.75
C VAL A 6 18.37 -5.24 -5.16
N THR A 7 19.20 -5.91 -5.94
CA THR A 7 18.86 -6.28 -7.32
C THR A 7 17.74 -7.32 -7.36
N LEU A 8 17.80 -8.32 -6.48
CA LEU A 8 16.77 -9.34 -6.32
C LEU A 8 15.44 -8.71 -5.84
N TYR A 9 15.50 -7.83 -4.83
CA TYR A 9 14.35 -7.09 -4.32
C TYR A 9 13.69 -6.22 -5.41
N LYS A 10 14.48 -5.47 -6.19
CA LYS A 10 13.95 -4.64 -7.29
C LYS A 10 13.27 -5.45 -8.40
N ARG A 11 13.62 -6.73 -8.54
CA ARG A 11 13.00 -7.68 -9.47
C ARG A 11 11.84 -8.46 -8.83
N SER A 12 11.41 -8.07 -7.62
CA SER A 12 10.37 -8.75 -6.84
C SER A 12 10.68 -10.22 -6.55
N LYS A 13 11.97 -10.59 -6.51
CA LYS A 13 12.44 -11.95 -6.22
C LYS A 13 12.61 -12.17 -4.72
N TYR A 14 11.53 -12.02 -3.96
CA TYR A 14 11.58 -11.99 -2.49
C TYR A 14 12.10 -13.29 -1.86
N GLU A 15 11.80 -14.45 -2.46
CA GLU A 15 12.35 -15.73 -2.01
C GLU A 15 13.87 -15.81 -2.18
N ASP A 16 14.40 -15.29 -3.30
CA ASP A 16 15.85 -15.25 -3.54
C ASP A 16 16.53 -14.26 -2.56
N VAL A 17 15.85 -13.15 -2.21
CA VAL A 17 16.32 -12.23 -1.17
C VAL A 17 16.39 -12.92 0.19
N LEU A 18 15.37 -13.72 0.55
CA LEU A 18 15.35 -14.44 1.81
C LEU A 18 16.49 -15.47 1.90
N LYS A 19 16.72 -16.24 0.82
CA LYS A 19 17.87 -17.17 0.73
C LYS A 19 19.20 -16.45 0.90
N TRP A 20 19.35 -15.27 0.30
CA TRP A 20 20.53 -14.44 0.48
C TRP A 20 20.69 -14.02 1.95
N ALA A 21 19.63 -13.57 2.61
CA ALA A 21 19.68 -13.17 4.02
C ALA A 21 20.06 -14.34 4.94
N GLU A 22 19.46 -15.52 4.72
CA GLU A 22 19.82 -16.75 5.46
C GLU A 22 21.29 -17.12 5.28
N TYR A 23 21.83 -16.98 4.05
CA TYR A 23 23.24 -17.23 3.78
C TYR A 23 24.17 -16.26 4.52
N GLU A 24 23.87 -14.96 4.52
CA GLU A 24 24.67 -13.97 5.27
C GLU A 24 24.61 -14.21 6.79
N LEU A 25 23.43 -14.56 7.32
CA LEU A 25 23.27 -14.91 8.74
C LEU A 25 24.07 -16.16 9.13
N ALA A 26 24.08 -17.20 8.28
CA ALA A 26 24.88 -18.40 8.49
C ALA A 26 26.40 -18.10 8.54
N LEU A 27 26.85 -17.08 7.80
CA LEU A 27 28.22 -16.58 7.83
C LEU A 27 28.51 -15.62 8.99
N LYS A 28 27.55 -15.41 9.91
CA LYS A 28 27.62 -14.45 11.03
C LYS A 28 27.81 -12.99 10.58
N ARG A 29 27.39 -12.65 9.36
CA ARG A 29 27.42 -11.29 8.80
C ARG A 29 26.13 -10.54 9.08
N THR A 30 25.80 -10.46 10.36
CA THR A 30 24.54 -9.85 10.83
C THR A 30 24.49 -8.36 10.52
N ASP A 31 25.64 -7.68 10.46
CA ASP A 31 25.77 -6.30 10.01
C ASP A 31 25.21 -6.09 8.60
N THR A 32 25.51 -7.00 7.67
CA THR A 32 25.01 -6.91 6.29
C THR A 32 23.49 -7.11 6.22
N SER A 33 22.92 -7.93 7.10
CA SER A 33 21.48 -8.12 7.22
C SER A 33 20.78 -6.89 7.83
N HIS A 34 21.38 -6.27 8.87
CA HIS A 34 20.88 -5.02 9.44
C HIS A 34 20.92 -3.86 8.45
N ASP A 35 22.01 -3.71 7.69
CA ASP A 35 22.12 -2.71 6.63
C ASP A 35 21.04 -2.89 5.57
N PHE A 36 20.73 -4.14 5.21
CA PHE A 36 19.67 -4.43 4.26
C PHE A 36 18.27 -4.17 4.82
N LEU A 37 18.03 -4.48 6.11
CA LEU A 37 16.79 -4.10 6.80
C LEU A 37 16.59 -2.58 6.83
N ALA A 38 17.66 -1.82 7.09
CA ALA A 38 17.62 -0.36 7.02
C ALA A 38 17.24 0.13 5.61
N TYR A 39 17.83 -0.48 4.57
CA TYR A 39 17.44 -0.21 3.19
C TYR A 39 15.95 -0.51 2.93
N LEU A 40 15.43 -1.67 3.37
CA LEU A 40 14.01 -2.01 3.21
C LEU A 40 13.08 -1.03 3.95
N ALA A 41 13.47 -0.56 5.13
CA ALA A 41 12.74 0.47 5.86
C ALA A 41 12.68 1.80 5.09
N GLU A 42 13.79 2.23 4.47
CA GLU A 42 13.79 3.39 3.57
C GLU A 42 12.87 3.17 2.36
N GLN A 43 12.85 1.97 1.79
CA GLN A 43 11.92 1.64 0.70
C GLN A 43 10.46 1.70 1.18
N MET A 44 10.15 1.27 2.39
CA MET A 44 8.81 1.37 2.97
C MET A 44 8.36 2.82 3.16
N ILE A 45 9.26 3.71 3.57
CA ILE A 45 8.97 5.16 3.65
C ILE A 45 8.63 5.70 2.27
N GLU A 46 9.46 5.43 1.26
CA GLU A 46 9.25 5.96 -0.09
C GLU A 46 7.98 5.39 -0.74
N LEU A 47 7.72 4.09 -0.62
CA LEU A 47 6.50 3.46 -1.16
C LEU A 47 5.23 4.03 -0.50
N ASN A 48 5.24 4.25 0.82
CA ASN A 48 4.11 4.85 1.51
C ASN A 48 3.93 6.32 1.13
N LYS A 49 5.02 7.06 0.89
CA LYS A 49 4.96 8.43 0.39
C LYS A 49 4.27 8.48 -0.97
N ILE A 50 4.70 7.67 -1.93
CA ILE A 50 4.08 7.59 -3.27
C ILE A 50 2.60 7.21 -3.17
N LYS A 51 2.26 6.21 -2.34
CA LYS A 51 0.86 5.81 -2.09
C LYS A 51 0.03 6.99 -1.57
N ASN A 52 0.53 7.72 -0.57
CA ASN A 52 -0.17 8.84 0.03
C ASN A 52 -0.28 10.05 -0.92
N GLU A 53 0.72 10.27 -1.78
CA GLU A 53 0.68 11.30 -2.82
C GLU A 53 -0.39 11.01 -3.87
N GLU A 54 -0.52 9.76 -4.33
CA GLU A 54 -1.58 9.35 -5.27
C GLU A 54 -2.98 9.51 -4.65
N ILE A 55 -3.17 9.04 -3.40
CA ILE A 55 -4.44 9.20 -2.67
C ILE A 55 -4.78 10.69 -2.54
N LYS A 56 -3.83 11.51 -2.09
CA LYS A 56 -4.03 12.96 -1.95
C LYS A 56 -4.41 13.59 -3.29
N GLY A 57 -3.70 13.27 -4.36
CA GLY A 57 -3.98 13.79 -5.70
C GLY A 57 -5.38 13.42 -6.20
N PHE A 58 -5.84 12.19 -5.96
CA PHE A 58 -7.20 11.78 -6.28
C PHE A 58 -8.25 12.54 -5.47
N LEU A 59 -8.06 12.69 -4.16
CA LEU A 59 -9.01 13.38 -3.29
C LEU A 59 -9.11 14.88 -3.61
N GLU A 60 -7.99 15.54 -3.89
CA GLU A 60 -7.97 16.95 -4.34
C GLU A 60 -8.68 17.14 -5.68
N TRP A 61 -8.51 16.19 -6.61
CA TRP A 61 -9.25 16.19 -7.87
C TRP A 61 -10.75 16.00 -7.62
N LEU A 62 -11.12 15.05 -6.75
CA LEU A 62 -12.50 14.77 -6.42
C LEU A 62 -13.20 15.99 -5.81
N GLU A 63 -12.59 16.66 -4.84
CA GLU A 63 -13.12 17.88 -4.21
C GLU A 63 -13.42 18.98 -5.24
N ARG A 64 -12.54 19.16 -6.23
CA ARG A 64 -12.77 20.12 -7.32
C ARG A 64 -13.93 19.71 -8.22
N GLU A 65 -14.05 18.43 -8.52
CA GLU A 65 -15.10 17.92 -9.41
C GLU A 65 -16.48 17.92 -8.73
N ILE A 66 -16.55 17.64 -7.42
CA ILE A 66 -17.82 17.64 -6.65
C ILE A 66 -18.16 19.01 -6.06
N GLY A 67 -17.23 19.97 -6.07
CA GLY A 67 -17.45 21.35 -5.60
C GLY A 67 -17.66 21.50 -4.09
N SER A 68 -17.29 20.50 -3.28
CA SER A 68 -17.40 20.51 -1.81
C SER A 68 -16.21 19.78 -1.21
N GLY A 69 -15.77 20.22 -0.03
CA GLY A 69 -14.69 19.56 0.70
C GLY A 69 -15.14 18.20 1.23
N ILE A 70 -14.29 17.18 1.15
CA ILE A 70 -14.62 15.82 1.61
C ILE A 70 -14.98 15.81 3.10
N ASP A 71 -14.41 16.72 3.89
CA ASP A 71 -14.70 16.82 5.33
C ASP A 71 -16.12 17.29 5.67
N GLU A 72 -16.86 17.84 4.70
CA GLU A 72 -18.26 18.27 4.84
C GLU A 72 -19.26 17.15 4.48
N LEU A 73 -18.76 16.06 3.90
CA LEU A 73 -19.55 14.93 3.41
C LEU A 73 -19.81 13.91 4.52
N THR A 74 -20.97 13.26 4.41
CA THR A 74 -21.29 12.07 5.20
C THR A 74 -20.44 10.90 4.71
N ASN A 75 -20.01 10.03 5.63
CA ASN A 75 -19.11 8.89 5.34
C ASN A 75 -17.75 9.30 4.75
N LYS A 76 -17.23 10.46 5.14
CA LYS A 76 -15.93 10.98 4.68
C LYS A 76 -14.76 10.01 4.80
N THR A 77 -14.72 9.16 5.83
CA THR A 77 -13.68 8.12 5.96
C THR A 77 -13.71 7.14 4.79
N ALA A 78 -14.90 6.67 4.40
CA ALA A 78 -15.07 5.78 3.25
C ALA A 78 -14.68 6.45 1.92
N ILE A 79 -14.84 7.77 1.82
CA ILE A 79 -14.38 8.55 0.65
C ILE A 79 -12.85 8.67 0.66
N LYS A 80 -12.25 8.98 1.83
CA LYS A 80 -10.79 9.08 1.99
C LYS A 80 -10.10 7.73 1.76
N GLU A 81 -10.75 6.63 2.13
CA GLU A 81 -10.30 5.24 1.96
C GLU A 81 -10.91 4.58 0.72
N TYR A 82 -11.22 5.34 -0.34
CA TYR A 82 -11.83 4.81 -1.58
C TYR A 82 -11.08 3.60 -2.15
N HIS A 83 -9.76 3.56 -1.95
CA HIS A 83 -8.85 2.51 -2.44
C HIS A 83 -8.94 1.18 -1.65
N GLU A 84 -9.74 1.13 -0.60
CA GLU A 84 -10.09 -0.10 0.14
C GLU A 84 -11.40 -0.73 -0.33
N HIS A 85 -12.10 -0.08 -1.27
CA HIS A 85 -13.40 -0.51 -1.74
C HIS A 85 -13.47 -0.54 -3.26
N ASP A 86 -14.52 -1.16 -3.81
CA ASP A 86 -14.78 -1.11 -5.23
C ASP A 86 -15.47 0.21 -5.64
N PHE A 87 -15.52 0.45 -6.96
CA PHE A 87 -16.12 1.65 -7.52
C PHE A 87 -17.62 1.77 -7.18
N ASN A 88 -18.34 0.66 -7.09
CA ASN A 88 -19.78 0.69 -6.79
C ASN A 88 -20.02 1.23 -5.38
N TYR A 89 -19.27 0.73 -4.40
CA TYR A 89 -19.35 1.23 -3.04
C TYR A 89 -18.98 2.71 -2.95
N PHE A 90 -17.88 3.12 -3.60
CA PHE A 90 -17.48 4.52 -3.68
C PHE A 90 -18.60 5.41 -4.27
N LEU A 91 -19.22 4.96 -5.36
CA LEU A 91 -20.31 5.67 -6.01
C LEU A 91 -21.56 5.77 -5.11
N GLU A 92 -21.93 4.70 -4.41
CA GLU A 92 -23.04 4.72 -3.47
C GLU A 92 -22.81 5.69 -2.31
N VAL A 93 -21.57 5.81 -1.82
CA VAL A 93 -21.19 6.80 -0.80
C VAL A 93 -21.33 8.23 -1.34
N LEU A 94 -20.94 8.48 -2.59
CA LEU A 94 -21.14 9.79 -3.22
C LEU A 94 -22.62 10.14 -3.43
N LYS A 95 -23.45 9.18 -3.85
CA LYS A 95 -24.90 9.39 -4.03
C LYS A 95 -25.61 9.81 -2.75
N LYS A 96 -25.17 9.32 -1.58
CA LYS A 96 -25.69 9.75 -0.26
C LYS A 96 -25.45 11.24 0.00
N ASN A 97 -24.49 11.84 -0.69
CA ASN A 97 -24.11 13.23 -0.57
C ASN A 97 -24.62 14.10 -1.73
N LYS A 98 -25.48 13.60 -2.62
CA LYS A 98 -25.95 14.30 -3.83
C LYS A 98 -26.49 15.72 -3.62
N ASN A 99 -27.04 16.02 -2.44
CA ASN A 99 -27.57 17.36 -2.11
C ASN A 99 -26.48 18.36 -1.67
N LYS A 100 -25.26 17.89 -1.40
CA LYS A 100 -24.11 18.67 -0.94
C LYS A 100 -23.06 18.87 -2.03
N ILE A 101 -23.18 18.17 -3.14
CA ILE A 101 -22.20 18.16 -4.23
C ILE A 101 -22.85 18.73 -5.49
N SER A 102 -22.04 19.40 -6.32
CA SER A 102 -22.49 20.00 -7.59
C SER A 102 -22.61 18.96 -8.71
N LEU A 103 -21.85 17.87 -8.62
CA LEU A 103 -21.89 16.75 -9.55
C LEU A 103 -23.03 15.79 -9.17
N ASP A 104 -23.95 15.51 -10.10
CA ASP A 104 -24.94 14.44 -9.92
C ASP A 104 -24.28 13.08 -10.20
N PRO A 105 -24.06 12.22 -9.18
CA PRO A 105 -23.45 10.92 -9.37
C PRO A 105 -24.41 9.91 -10.02
N SER A 106 -25.63 10.30 -10.35
CA SER A 106 -26.60 9.49 -11.09
C SER A 106 -26.54 9.74 -12.59
N ASP A 107 -25.93 10.85 -13.02
CA ASP A 107 -25.70 11.15 -14.43
C ASP A 107 -24.64 10.22 -15.02
N ARG A 108 -24.95 9.62 -16.17
CA ARG A 108 -24.08 8.63 -16.81
C ARG A 108 -22.71 9.21 -17.20
N LYS A 109 -22.64 10.42 -17.75
CA LYS A 109 -21.36 11.01 -18.17
C LYS A 109 -20.48 11.32 -16.96
N LYS A 110 -21.10 11.75 -15.86
CA LYS A 110 -20.40 11.99 -14.59
C LYS A 110 -19.92 10.69 -13.94
N GLN A 111 -20.74 9.64 -13.96
CA GLN A 111 -20.30 8.30 -13.52
C GLN A 111 -19.10 7.79 -14.31
N GLU A 112 -19.15 7.85 -15.64
CA GLU A 112 -18.05 7.43 -16.51
C GLU A 112 -16.75 8.21 -16.22
N LEU A 113 -16.86 9.52 -15.93
CA LEU A 113 -15.72 10.34 -15.51
C LEU A 113 -15.15 9.90 -14.15
N LEU A 114 -16.01 9.69 -13.15
CA LEU A 114 -15.62 9.20 -11.84
C LEU A 114 -14.93 7.84 -11.93
N GLU A 115 -15.51 6.91 -12.68
CA GLU A 115 -14.98 5.55 -12.88
C GLU A 115 -13.61 5.59 -13.56
N LYS A 116 -13.44 6.44 -14.58
CA LYS A 116 -12.17 6.60 -15.27
C LYS A 116 -11.06 7.07 -14.34
N HIS A 117 -11.31 8.09 -13.53
CA HIS A 117 -10.31 8.61 -12.58
C HIS A 117 -10.05 7.65 -11.42
N PHE A 118 -11.11 7.02 -10.89
CA PHE A 118 -11.00 5.99 -9.88
C PHE A 118 -10.13 4.83 -10.38
N SER A 119 -10.46 4.29 -11.55
CA SER A 119 -9.72 3.17 -12.15
C SER A 119 -8.27 3.53 -12.42
N LYS A 120 -8.01 4.74 -12.93
CA LYS A 120 -6.64 5.25 -13.13
C LYS A 120 -5.86 5.27 -11.82
N SER A 121 -6.45 5.79 -10.75
CA SER A 121 -5.79 5.81 -9.45
C SER A 121 -5.54 4.40 -8.90
N MET A 122 -6.53 3.50 -9.03
CA MET A 122 -6.39 2.11 -8.61
C MET A 122 -5.30 1.35 -9.38
N THR A 123 -5.08 1.64 -10.67
CA THR A 123 -3.98 1.03 -11.43
C THR A 123 -2.59 1.39 -10.88
N VAL A 124 -2.48 2.51 -10.19
CA VAL A 124 -1.25 2.94 -9.49
C VAL A 124 -1.22 2.33 -8.08
N LEU A 125 -2.33 2.42 -7.34
CA LEU A 125 -2.38 2.02 -5.94
C LEU A 125 -2.31 0.51 -5.72
N GLN A 126 -2.94 -0.31 -6.58
CA GLN A 126 -2.93 -1.77 -6.43
C GLN A 126 -1.51 -2.37 -6.38
N PRO A 127 -0.66 -2.17 -7.40
CA PRO A 127 0.70 -2.72 -7.38
C PRO A 127 1.55 -2.12 -6.25
N LEU A 128 1.32 -0.86 -5.86
CA LEU A 128 1.99 -0.24 -4.71
C LEU A 128 1.62 -0.92 -3.39
N LYS A 129 0.33 -1.17 -3.15
CA LYS A 129 -0.16 -1.87 -1.95
C LYS A 129 0.39 -3.29 -1.88
N GLU A 130 0.39 -4.00 -3.00
CA GLU A 130 0.98 -5.35 -3.10
C GLU A 130 2.46 -5.34 -2.77
N LYS A 131 3.21 -4.38 -3.32
CA LYS A 131 4.63 -4.23 -3.06
C LYS A 131 4.92 -3.88 -1.59
N ILE A 132 4.17 -2.95 -1.00
CA ILE A 132 4.28 -2.59 0.42
C ILE A 132 4.07 -3.83 1.29
N LYS A 133 3.00 -4.59 1.04
CA LYS A 133 2.68 -5.82 1.78
C LYS A 133 3.77 -6.90 1.61
N ALA A 134 4.32 -7.05 0.41
CA ALA A 134 5.39 -8.00 0.17
C ALA A 134 6.70 -7.60 0.86
N THR A 135 7.03 -6.31 0.89
CA THR A 135 8.20 -5.77 1.59
C THR A 135 8.07 -5.92 3.10
N ASP A 136 6.88 -5.62 3.65
CA ASP A 136 6.55 -5.81 5.07
C ASP A 136 6.77 -7.27 5.50
N LYS A 137 6.17 -8.21 4.76
CA LYS A 137 6.37 -9.66 4.97
C LYS A 137 7.84 -10.07 4.86
N LEU A 138 8.57 -9.51 3.89
CA LEU A 138 10.00 -9.81 3.72
C LEU A 138 10.81 -9.33 4.92
N ILE A 139 10.51 -8.13 5.45
CA ILE A 139 11.14 -7.60 6.66
C ILE A 139 10.88 -8.54 7.84
N ASP A 140 9.62 -8.92 8.07
CA ASP A 140 9.24 -9.85 9.14
C ASP A 140 10.02 -11.16 9.04
N GLN A 141 10.08 -11.76 7.84
CA GLN A 141 10.81 -13.01 7.62
C GLN A 141 12.30 -12.86 7.94
N ILE A 142 12.95 -11.78 7.50
CA ILE A 142 14.36 -11.54 7.80
C ILE A 142 14.56 -11.33 9.31
N VAL A 143 13.67 -10.59 9.97
CA VAL A 143 13.71 -10.35 11.42
C VAL A 143 13.56 -11.65 12.21
N TYR A 144 12.60 -12.50 11.85
CA TYR A 144 12.42 -13.81 12.49
C TYR A 144 13.67 -14.67 12.40
N LYS A 145 14.32 -14.70 11.23
CA LYS A 145 15.59 -15.43 11.05
C LYS A 145 16.72 -14.82 11.86
N LEU A 146 16.78 -13.49 11.96
CA LEU A 146 17.80 -12.78 12.73
C LEU A 146 17.72 -13.10 14.23
N TYR A 147 16.51 -13.29 14.76
CA TYR A 147 16.26 -13.66 16.15
C TYR A 147 16.11 -15.18 16.38
N GLY A 148 16.20 -15.99 15.32
CA GLY A 148 16.13 -17.45 15.40
C GLY A 148 14.76 -17.99 15.81
N LEU A 149 13.67 -17.28 15.49
CA LEU A 149 12.32 -17.71 15.84
C LEU A 149 11.95 -18.99 15.08
N ASN A 150 11.28 -19.90 15.77
CA ASN A 150 10.66 -21.08 15.19
C ASN A 150 9.21 -20.79 14.72
N ASP A 151 8.62 -21.73 13.99
CA ASP A 151 7.27 -21.56 13.42
C ASP A 151 6.19 -21.33 14.49
N GLU A 152 6.31 -21.94 15.67
CA GLU A 152 5.36 -21.74 16.77
C GLU A 152 5.45 -20.31 17.32
N GLU A 153 6.66 -19.78 17.47
CA GLU A 153 6.90 -18.40 17.91
C GLU A 153 6.41 -17.39 16.86
N ILE A 154 6.60 -17.67 15.57
CA ILE A 154 6.08 -16.84 14.48
C ILE A 154 4.56 -16.79 14.50
N VAL A 155 3.89 -17.93 14.68
CA VAL A 155 2.43 -18.01 14.76
C VAL A 155 1.87 -17.16 15.91
N VAL A 156 2.56 -17.17 17.06
CA VAL A 156 2.22 -16.31 18.20
C VAL A 156 2.37 -14.83 17.85
N VAL A 157 3.46 -14.43 17.19
CA VAL A 157 3.72 -13.04 16.78
C VAL A 157 2.71 -12.55 15.73
N GLU A 158 2.36 -13.39 14.75
CA GLU A 158 1.38 -13.05 13.72
C GLU A 158 -0.08 -13.05 14.23
N GLY A 159 -0.32 -13.43 15.49
CA GLY A 159 -1.66 -13.45 16.09
C GLY A 159 -2.62 -14.47 15.43
N ARG A 160 -2.09 -15.47 14.71
CA ARG A 160 -2.86 -16.54 14.08
C ARG A 160 -3.14 -17.65 15.11
N LYS A 161 -4.09 -17.44 16.01
CA LYS A 161 -4.61 -18.48 16.92
C LYS A 161 -5.92 -19.06 16.44
#